data_AF-A0A5J4V0L4-F1
#
_entry.id   AF-A0A5J4V0L4-F1
#
_cell.length_a   1.000
_cell.length_b   1.000
_cell.length_c   1.000
_cell.angle_alpha   90.00
_cell.angle_beta   90.00
_cell.angle_gamma   90.00
#
_symmetry.space_group_name_H-M   'P 1'
#
loop_
_entity.id
_entity.type
_entity.pdbx_description
1 polymer ?
#
loop_
_entity_poly.entity_id
_entity_poly.type
_entity_poly.pdbx_seq_one_letter_code
_entity_poly.pdbx_strand_id
1 'polypeptide(L)'
;MKNFFIDNLIYYNTETLKQIINTPKFLNSLIKLTEFKFNNDTNNEDKQSKQIRYKSKGCLDSIHSWGDEQAQVELVTNGYPRVLVIVINTAGGHEQQQDEGIDQGLRNITDFIRIILEGRQTRPNYPIPSLSPQPVLFKSCQEQFEDEGENEEIEAQLINKGEGYYYIQQRANWAKGSILNIFIDRSNLKPWRLDDQL
;
A
#
# COMPACT_ATOMS: atom_id res chain seq x y z
N MET A 1 -22.21 9.07 -13.12
CA MET A 1 -21.41 10.16 -12.51
C MET A 1 -20.26 9.68 -11.62
N LYS A 2 -20.39 8.60 -10.82
CA LYS A 2 -19.30 8.11 -9.94
C LYS A 2 -18.05 7.55 -10.64
N ASN A 3 -18.19 6.88 -11.79
CA ASN A 3 -17.03 6.26 -12.47
C ASN A 3 -16.06 7.29 -13.09
N PHE A 4 -16.59 8.40 -13.62
CA PHE A 4 -15.80 9.42 -14.31
C PHE A 4 -14.82 10.18 -13.40
N PHE A 5 -15.15 10.32 -12.10
CA PHE A 5 -14.27 10.97 -11.13
C PHE A 5 -13.06 10.11 -10.75
N ILE A 6 -13.27 8.79 -10.61
CA ILE A 6 -12.20 7.88 -10.23
C ILE A 6 -11.26 7.61 -11.42
N ASP A 7 -11.81 7.55 -12.64
CA ASP A 7 -11.01 7.43 -13.87
C ASP A 7 -10.11 8.65 -14.13
N ASN A 8 -10.56 9.85 -13.78
CA ASN A 8 -9.74 11.07 -13.86
C ASN A 8 -8.71 11.20 -12.71
N LEU A 9 -8.77 10.37 -11.67
CA LEU A 9 -7.79 10.42 -10.58
C LEU A 9 -6.57 9.53 -10.85
N ILE A 10 -6.77 8.42 -11.58
CA ILE A 10 -5.72 7.47 -11.93
C ILE A 10 -4.71 8.07 -12.94
N TYR A 11 -5.07 9.15 -13.64
CA TYR A 11 -4.32 9.63 -14.82
C TYR A 11 -3.73 11.07 -14.73
N TYR A 12 -3.73 11.76 -13.58
CA TYR A 12 -3.51 13.22 -13.57
C TYR A 12 -2.45 13.83 -12.61
N ASN A 13 -2.02 15.03 -13.05
CA ASN A 13 -1.03 16.00 -12.58
C ASN A 13 -1.11 16.36 -11.07
N THR A 14 0.05 16.67 -10.47
CA THR A 14 0.26 17.02 -9.06
C THR A 14 -0.68 18.08 -8.50
N GLU A 15 -1.04 19.09 -9.29
CA GLU A 15 -1.91 20.19 -8.82
C GLU A 15 -3.36 19.75 -8.60
N THR A 16 -3.91 18.88 -9.45
CA THR A 16 -5.27 18.34 -9.27
C THR A 16 -5.34 17.43 -8.05
N LEU A 17 -4.29 16.63 -7.80
CA LEU A 17 -4.20 15.77 -6.64
C LEU A 17 -4.15 16.56 -5.33
N LYS A 18 -3.38 17.66 -5.29
CA LYS A 18 -3.29 18.56 -4.12
C LYS A 18 -4.64 19.14 -3.74
N GLN A 19 -5.46 19.58 -4.72
CA GLN A 19 -6.79 20.12 -4.44
C GLN A 19 -7.72 19.04 -3.86
N ILE A 20 -7.59 17.81 -4.35
CA ILE A 20 -8.43 16.69 -3.94
C ILE A 20 -8.06 16.18 -2.55
N ILE A 21 -6.77 16.09 -2.22
CA ILE A 21 -6.28 15.75 -0.87
C ILE A 21 -6.84 16.75 0.15
N ASN A 22 -6.78 18.04 -0.17
CA ASN A 22 -7.27 19.11 0.71
C ASN A 22 -8.80 19.20 0.78
N THR A 23 -9.55 18.36 0.06
CA THR A 23 -11.01 18.32 0.14
C THR A 23 -11.43 17.49 1.36
N PRO A 24 -12.07 18.10 2.39
CA PRO A 24 -12.41 17.38 3.61
C PRO A 24 -13.28 16.15 3.33
N LYS A 25 -12.99 15.03 4.01
CA LYS A 25 -13.72 13.74 3.93
C LYS A 25 -13.57 12.97 2.61
N PHE A 26 -12.79 13.48 1.66
CA PHE A 26 -12.57 12.78 0.39
C PHE A 26 -11.80 11.47 0.59
N LEU A 27 -10.68 11.51 1.34
CA LEU A 27 -9.90 10.31 1.68
C LEU A 27 -10.72 9.25 2.41
N ASN A 28 -11.50 9.64 3.43
CA ASN A 28 -12.37 8.72 4.16
C ASN A 28 -13.40 8.07 3.25
N SER A 29 -13.87 8.79 2.23
CA SER A 29 -14.79 8.25 1.24
C SER A 29 -14.09 7.22 0.34
N LEU A 30 -12.85 7.46 -0.07
CA LEU A 30 -12.04 6.50 -0.82
C LEU A 30 -11.78 5.22 -0.02
N ILE A 31 -11.38 5.35 1.26
CA ILE A 31 -11.17 4.21 2.16
C ILE A 31 -12.47 3.38 2.29
N LYS A 32 -13.61 4.02 2.55
CA LYS A 32 -14.89 3.29 2.59
C LYS A 32 -15.24 2.59 1.27
N LEU A 33 -14.84 3.18 0.14
CA LEU A 33 -15.06 2.58 -1.16
C LEU A 33 -14.13 1.39 -1.43
N THR A 34 -12.98 1.26 -0.77
CA THR A 34 -12.13 0.07 -0.90
C THR A 34 -12.71 -1.17 -0.26
N GLU A 35 -13.74 -1.03 0.57
CA GLU A 35 -14.51 -2.09 1.23
C GLU A 35 -15.95 -2.19 0.70
N PHE A 36 -16.26 -1.48 -0.40
CA PHE A 36 -17.61 -1.42 -0.92
C PHE A 36 -18.17 -2.82 -1.25
N LYS A 37 -19.21 -3.23 -0.51
CA LYS A 37 -19.88 -4.54 -0.59
C LYS A 37 -18.92 -5.73 -0.40
N PHE A 38 -17.82 -5.52 0.31
CA PHE A 38 -16.75 -6.51 0.48
C PHE A 38 -17.17 -7.77 1.26
N ASN A 39 -18.29 -7.72 1.99
CA ASN A 39 -18.83 -8.85 2.79
C ASN A 39 -20.32 -9.12 2.53
N ASN A 40 -20.88 -8.71 1.39
CA ASN A 40 -22.28 -9.04 1.10
C ASN A 40 -22.35 -10.49 0.58
N ASP A 41 -23.02 -11.37 1.34
CA ASP A 41 -23.28 -12.82 1.12
C ASP A 41 -23.89 -13.24 -0.23
N THR A 42 -23.88 -12.37 -1.23
CA THR A 42 -24.24 -12.73 -2.59
C THR A 42 -23.01 -13.34 -3.24
N ASN A 43 -23.01 -14.67 -3.42
CA ASN A 43 -22.08 -15.51 -4.21
C ASN A 43 -21.79 -15.04 -5.65
N ASN A 44 -22.21 -13.84 -6.02
CA ASN A 44 -21.96 -13.21 -7.29
C ASN A 44 -21.44 -11.80 -7.03
N GLU A 45 -20.14 -11.72 -6.77
CA GLU A 45 -19.47 -10.46 -6.59
C GLU A 45 -19.55 -9.63 -7.88
N ASP A 46 -20.44 -8.64 -7.88
CA ASP A 46 -20.71 -7.84 -9.08
C ASP A 46 -19.46 -7.11 -9.55
N LYS A 47 -19.19 -7.22 -10.86
CA LYS A 47 -18.01 -6.65 -11.54
C LYS A 47 -17.81 -5.16 -11.26
N GLN A 48 -18.91 -4.41 -11.08
CA GLN A 48 -18.81 -2.98 -10.78
C GLN A 48 -18.26 -2.74 -9.37
N SER A 49 -18.61 -3.59 -8.41
CA SER A 49 -18.13 -3.47 -7.03
C SER A 49 -16.63 -3.74 -6.93
N LYS A 50 -16.14 -4.79 -7.62
CA LYS A 50 -14.70 -5.04 -7.79
C LYS A 50 -13.97 -3.84 -8.40
N GLN A 51 -14.53 -3.29 -9.48
CA GLN A 51 -13.93 -2.16 -10.18
C GLN A 51 -13.89 -0.90 -9.31
N ILE A 52 -14.94 -0.64 -8.51
CA ILE A 52 -14.95 0.48 -7.55
C ILE A 52 -13.81 0.31 -6.56
N ARG A 53 -13.66 -0.86 -5.93
CA ARG A 53 -12.60 -1.10 -4.94
C ARG A 53 -11.22 -0.98 -5.58
N TYR A 54 -11.00 -1.58 -6.76
CA TYR A 54 -9.73 -1.50 -7.50
C TYR A 54 -9.35 -0.05 -7.81
N LYS A 55 -10.28 0.73 -8.38
CA LYS A 55 -9.99 2.11 -8.73
C LYS A 55 -9.80 3.00 -7.49
N SER A 56 -10.57 2.77 -6.42
CA SER A 56 -10.40 3.49 -5.16
C SER A 56 -9.03 3.22 -4.52
N LYS A 57 -8.57 1.97 -4.55
CA LYS A 57 -7.21 1.59 -4.12
C LYS A 57 -6.15 2.32 -4.95
N GLY A 58 -6.25 2.27 -6.28
CA GLY A 58 -5.32 2.99 -7.16
C GLY A 58 -5.30 4.52 -6.93
N CYS A 59 -6.42 5.12 -6.53
CA CYS A 59 -6.45 6.52 -6.14
C CYS A 59 -5.66 6.77 -4.84
N LEU A 60 -5.83 5.92 -3.83
CA LEU A 60 -5.08 6.03 -2.57
C LEU A 60 -3.58 5.83 -2.80
N ASP A 61 -3.18 4.87 -3.65
CA ASP A 61 -1.79 4.65 -4.03
C ASP A 61 -1.18 5.87 -4.73
N SER A 62 -1.98 6.53 -5.58
CA SER A 62 -1.57 7.77 -6.25
C SER A 62 -1.41 8.92 -5.24
N ILE A 63 -2.35 9.05 -4.30
CA ILE A 63 -2.24 10.03 -3.21
C ILE A 63 -1.00 9.77 -2.36
N HIS A 64 -0.69 8.51 -2.05
CA HIS A 64 0.52 8.17 -1.33
C HIS A 64 1.79 8.55 -2.11
N SER A 65 1.85 8.21 -3.40
CA SER A 65 3.02 8.44 -4.26
C SER A 65 3.36 9.92 -4.45
N TRP A 66 2.32 10.78 -4.50
CA TRP A 66 2.46 12.18 -4.89
C TRP A 66 2.09 13.18 -3.79
N GLY A 67 1.43 12.74 -2.74
CA GLY A 67 0.97 13.57 -1.63
C GLY A 67 2.12 13.99 -0.73
N ASP A 68 2.06 15.24 -0.27
CA ASP A 68 3.01 15.80 0.70
C ASP A 68 2.85 15.17 2.09
N GLU A 69 3.55 15.72 3.08
CA GLU A 69 3.55 15.22 4.46
C GLU A 69 2.14 15.14 5.05
N GLN A 70 1.31 16.17 4.84
CA GLN A 70 -0.08 16.20 5.31
C GLN A 70 -0.89 15.06 4.69
N ALA A 71 -0.73 14.81 3.40
CA ALA A 71 -1.41 13.70 2.72
C ALA A 71 -1.03 12.33 3.31
N GLN A 72 0.24 12.14 3.68
CA GLN A 72 0.70 10.90 4.33
C GLN A 72 0.05 10.71 5.70
N VAL A 73 0.04 11.77 6.52
CA VAL A 73 -0.60 11.75 7.85
C VAL A 73 -2.08 11.42 7.73
N GLU A 74 -2.78 12.03 6.77
CA GLU A 74 -4.20 11.76 6.56
C GLU A 74 -4.47 10.34 6.07
N LEU A 75 -3.64 9.79 5.17
CA LEU A 75 -3.77 8.39 4.74
C LEU A 75 -3.67 7.43 5.93
N VAL A 76 -2.66 7.59 6.77
CA VAL A 76 -2.42 6.73 7.92
C VAL A 76 -3.51 6.88 8.97
N THR A 77 -3.93 8.10 9.26
CA THR A 77 -4.99 8.40 10.23
C THR A 77 -6.33 7.81 9.80
N ASN A 78 -6.59 7.72 8.49
CA ASN A 78 -7.84 7.21 7.96
C ASN A 78 -7.83 5.72 7.60
N GLY A 79 -6.78 4.97 7.98
CA GLY A 79 -6.78 3.51 7.84
C GLY A 79 -6.22 2.97 6.53
N TYR A 80 -5.50 3.77 5.75
CA TYR A 80 -4.89 3.26 4.52
C TYR A 80 -3.93 2.06 4.72
N PRO A 81 -3.13 1.97 5.81
CA PRO A 81 -2.34 0.76 6.08
C PRO A 81 -3.19 -0.51 6.13
N ARG A 82 -4.39 -0.46 6.73
CA ARG A 82 -5.31 -1.60 6.77
C ARG A 82 -5.76 -2.00 5.37
N VAL A 83 -6.09 -1.02 4.54
CA VAL A 83 -6.47 -1.25 3.14
C VAL A 83 -5.39 -2.01 2.37
N LEU A 84 -4.11 -1.67 2.59
CA LEU A 84 -2.98 -2.35 1.94
C LEU A 84 -2.93 -3.85 2.27
N VAL A 85 -3.15 -4.22 3.54
CA VAL A 85 -3.18 -5.63 3.99
C VAL A 85 -4.41 -6.36 3.44
N ILE A 86 -5.58 -5.72 3.50
CA ILE A 86 -6.82 -6.31 2.98
C ILE A 86 -6.67 -6.69 1.49
N VAL A 87 -5.94 -5.89 0.69
CA VAL A 87 -5.72 -6.18 -0.73
C VAL A 87 -5.07 -7.53 -0.97
N ILE A 88 -4.08 -7.91 -0.16
CA ILE A 88 -3.34 -9.17 -0.32
C ILE A 88 -4.12 -10.37 0.23
N ASN A 89 -5.06 -10.14 1.17
CA ASN A 89 -5.96 -11.16 1.72
C ASN A 89 -7.11 -11.51 0.75
N THR A 90 -7.72 -10.52 0.07
CA THR A 90 -8.99 -10.75 -0.67
C THR A 90 -8.90 -11.43 -2.03
N ALA A 91 -7.80 -12.08 -2.31
CA ALA A 91 -7.63 -12.80 -3.55
C ALA A 91 -8.45 -14.11 -3.49
N GLY A 92 -9.74 -14.03 -3.83
CA GLY A 92 -10.66 -15.20 -3.94
C GLY A 92 -11.31 -15.32 -5.32
N GLY A 93 -10.74 -14.65 -6.34
CA GLY A 93 -11.27 -14.57 -7.71
C GLY A 93 -10.59 -15.49 -8.71
N HIS A 94 -10.80 -15.24 -10.01
CA HIS A 94 -10.13 -15.97 -11.09
C HIS A 94 -8.62 -15.73 -11.06
N GLU A 95 -7.82 -16.80 -11.13
CA GLU A 95 -6.36 -16.86 -10.88
C GLU A 95 -5.55 -15.67 -11.43
N GLN A 96 -5.73 -15.25 -12.70
CA GLN A 96 -4.95 -14.12 -13.25
C GLN A 96 -5.27 -12.73 -12.68
N GLN A 97 -6.56 -12.42 -12.45
CA GLN A 97 -6.95 -11.11 -11.88
C GLN A 97 -6.68 -11.05 -10.38
N GLN A 98 -6.66 -12.22 -9.75
CA GLN A 98 -6.27 -12.41 -8.37
C GLN A 98 -4.78 -12.10 -8.20
N ASP A 99 -3.94 -12.65 -9.08
CA ASP A 99 -2.49 -12.48 -9.03
C ASP A 99 -2.03 -11.05 -9.32
N GLU A 100 -2.70 -10.36 -10.27
CA GLU A 100 -2.45 -8.93 -10.51
C GLU A 100 -2.73 -8.09 -9.25
N GLY A 101 -3.86 -8.36 -8.59
CA GLY A 101 -4.24 -7.68 -7.36
C GLY A 101 -3.25 -7.91 -6.22
N ILE A 102 -2.78 -9.15 -6.06
CA ILE A 102 -1.77 -9.51 -5.04
C ILE A 102 -0.42 -8.86 -5.36
N ASP A 103 0.10 -8.98 -6.60
CA ASP A 103 1.37 -8.37 -7.00
C ASP A 103 1.35 -6.86 -6.76
N GLN A 104 0.25 -6.20 -7.16
CA GLN A 104 0.09 -4.76 -6.95
C GLN A 104 -0.01 -4.42 -5.46
N GLY A 105 -0.76 -5.19 -4.66
CA GLY A 105 -0.86 -5.00 -3.21
C GLY A 105 0.48 -5.10 -2.49
N LEU A 106 1.26 -6.15 -2.79
CA LEU A 106 2.60 -6.34 -2.21
C LEU A 106 3.59 -5.25 -2.61
N ARG A 107 3.52 -4.78 -3.87
CA ARG A 107 4.31 -3.63 -4.34
C ARG A 107 3.92 -2.36 -3.61
N ASN A 108 2.62 -2.11 -3.44
CA ASN A 108 2.12 -0.94 -2.71
C ASN A 108 2.57 -0.94 -1.25
N ILE A 109 2.52 -2.07 -0.55
CA ILE A 109 3.05 -2.21 0.82
C ILE A 109 4.55 -1.84 0.85
N THR A 110 5.33 -2.42 -0.06
CA THR A 110 6.77 -2.19 -0.14
C THR A 110 7.09 -0.71 -0.42
N ASP A 111 6.40 -0.10 -1.39
CA ASP A 111 6.58 1.29 -1.76
C ASP A 111 6.11 2.24 -0.64
N PHE A 112 5.01 1.91 0.03
CA PHE A 112 4.48 2.64 1.18
C PHE A 112 5.50 2.76 2.30
N ILE A 113 6.04 1.62 2.74
CA ILE A 113 7.04 1.56 3.79
C ILE A 113 8.29 2.34 3.40
N ARG A 114 8.79 2.14 2.18
CA ARG A 114 9.98 2.84 1.68
C ARG A 114 9.78 4.35 1.69
N ILE A 115 8.67 4.84 1.17
CA ILE A 115 8.39 6.29 1.09
C ILE A 115 8.24 6.90 2.49
N ILE A 116 7.57 6.20 3.41
CA ILE A 116 7.43 6.68 4.79
C ILE A 116 8.78 6.69 5.52
N LEU A 117 9.63 5.67 5.36
CA LEU A 117 10.88 5.57 6.11
C LEU A 117 12.07 6.30 5.50
N GLU A 118 12.16 6.33 4.18
CA GLU A 118 13.32 6.90 3.46
C GLU A 118 12.97 8.24 2.81
N GLY A 119 11.68 8.60 2.75
CA GLY A 119 11.22 9.76 2.02
C GLY A 119 11.31 9.56 0.50
N ARG A 120 11.24 10.67 -0.24
CA ARG A 120 11.47 10.70 -1.69
C ARG A 120 12.00 12.06 -2.13
N GLN A 121 12.79 12.07 -3.20
CA GLN A 121 13.37 13.29 -3.76
C GLN A 121 12.70 13.68 -5.08
N THR A 122 12.53 14.98 -5.31
CA THR A 122 12.05 15.53 -6.58
C THR A 122 13.03 15.18 -7.69
N ARG A 123 12.54 14.65 -8.80
CA ARG A 123 13.37 14.33 -9.97
C ARG A 123 13.17 15.38 -11.08
N PRO A 124 14.23 15.78 -11.81
CA PRO A 124 14.13 16.82 -12.84
C PRO A 124 13.10 16.51 -13.94
N ASN A 125 13.00 15.25 -14.33
CA ASN A 125 12.11 14.81 -15.42
C ASN A 125 10.74 14.33 -14.94
N TYR A 126 10.51 14.31 -13.62
CA TYR A 126 9.26 13.85 -13.03
C TYR A 126 9.08 14.54 -11.67
N PRO A 127 8.46 15.74 -11.65
CA PRO A 127 8.40 16.61 -10.49
C PRO A 127 7.37 16.07 -9.47
N ILE A 128 7.71 14.97 -8.81
CA ILE A 128 7.01 14.51 -7.60
C ILE A 128 7.45 15.40 -6.43
N PRO A 129 6.53 15.85 -5.56
CA PRO A 129 6.91 16.58 -4.36
C PRO A 129 7.89 15.77 -3.52
N SER A 130 8.99 16.38 -3.09
CA SER A 130 9.91 15.76 -2.12
C SER A 130 9.19 15.49 -0.81
N LEU A 131 9.56 14.40 -0.15
CA LEU A 131 9.04 14.03 1.17
C LEU A 131 10.22 13.68 2.06
N SER A 132 10.26 14.27 3.25
CA SER A 132 11.21 13.86 4.28
C SER A 132 10.79 12.51 4.90
N PRO A 133 11.74 11.69 5.37
CA PRO A 133 11.44 10.53 6.20
C PRO A 133 10.47 10.85 7.35
N GLN A 134 9.47 9.99 7.57
CA GLN A 134 8.45 10.08 8.62
C GLN A 134 8.41 8.81 9.49
N PRO A 135 9.51 8.44 10.17
CA PRO A 135 9.56 7.21 10.98
C PRO A 135 8.58 7.21 12.16
N VAL A 136 8.18 8.38 12.66
CA VAL A 136 7.15 8.46 13.72
C VAL A 136 5.78 8.03 13.19
N LEU A 137 5.44 8.46 11.98
CA LEU A 137 4.19 8.08 11.32
C LEU A 137 4.15 6.57 11.06
N PHE A 138 5.30 5.98 10.73
CA PHE A 138 5.42 4.54 10.51
C PHE A 138 4.99 3.71 11.74
N LYS A 139 5.27 4.17 12.96
CA LYS A 139 4.86 3.44 14.17
C LYS A 139 3.35 3.24 14.24
N SER A 140 2.57 4.25 13.86
CA SER A 140 1.11 4.13 13.77
C SER A 140 0.64 3.24 12.61
N CYS A 141 1.46 3.03 11.59
CA CYS A 141 1.19 2.05 10.54
C CYS A 141 1.42 0.62 11.04
N GLN A 142 2.47 0.38 11.83
CA GLN A 142 2.80 -0.95 12.35
C GLN A 142 1.65 -1.52 13.18
N GLU A 143 1.09 -0.73 14.10
CA GLU A 143 -0.08 -1.13 14.89
C GLU A 143 -1.26 -1.54 14.00
N GLN A 144 -1.50 -0.79 12.91
CA GLN A 144 -2.57 -1.10 11.96
C GLN A 144 -2.29 -2.33 11.10
N PHE A 145 -1.02 -2.58 10.75
CA PHE A 145 -0.62 -3.78 10.03
C PHE A 145 -0.78 -5.03 10.90
N GLU A 146 -0.30 -4.96 12.15
CA GLU A 146 -0.44 -6.03 13.14
C GLU A 146 -1.92 -6.35 13.43
N ASP A 147 -2.76 -5.32 13.60
CA ASP A 147 -4.21 -5.49 13.82
C ASP A 147 -4.93 -6.27 12.70
N GLU A 148 -4.44 -6.16 11.46
CA GLU A 148 -5.02 -6.83 10.29
C GLU A 148 -4.31 -8.15 9.93
N GLY A 149 -3.41 -8.64 10.80
CA GLY A 149 -2.69 -9.90 10.56
C GLY A 149 -1.70 -9.84 9.40
N GLU A 150 -1.06 -8.69 9.17
CA GLU A 150 -0.16 -8.47 8.04
C GLU A 150 0.90 -9.57 7.87
N ASN A 151 1.50 -10.04 8.96
CA ASN A 151 2.52 -11.10 8.91
C ASN A 151 1.93 -12.40 8.35
N GLU A 152 0.77 -12.83 8.84
CA GLU A 152 0.08 -14.03 8.39
C GLU A 152 -0.30 -13.91 6.91
N GLU A 153 -0.82 -12.75 6.49
CA GLU A 153 -1.24 -12.51 5.12
C GLU A 153 -0.05 -12.50 4.15
N ILE A 154 1.07 -11.88 4.51
CA ILE A 154 2.29 -11.92 3.69
C ILE A 154 2.87 -13.33 3.65
N GLU A 155 2.88 -14.06 4.77
CA GLU A 155 3.37 -15.43 4.81
C GLU A 155 2.56 -16.38 3.92
N ALA A 156 1.24 -16.21 3.87
CA ALA A 156 0.39 -16.98 2.96
C ALA A 156 0.79 -16.80 1.48
N GLN A 157 1.28 -15.61 1.10
CA GLN A 157 1.71 -15.33 -0.27
C GLN A 157 3.13 -15.80 -0.60
N LEU A 158 3.93 -16.26 0.38
CA LEU A 158 5.30 -16.74 0.13
C LEU A 158 5.34 -18.04 -0.68
N ILE A 159 4.26 -18.81 -0.71
CA ILE A 159 4.15 -20.03 -1.52
C ILE A 159 3.46 -19.77 -2.86
N ASN A 160 2.83 -18.61 -3.03
CA ASN A 160 2.14 -18.24 -4.25
C ASN A 160 3.16 -17.77 -5.30
N LYS A 161 3.34 -18.55 -6.37
CA LYS A 161 4.28 -18.19 -7.45
C LYS A 161 3.76 -17.07 -8.33
N GLY A 162 2.44 -16.90 -8.41
CA GLY A 162 1.74 -16.14 -9.43
C GLY A 162 1.77 -16.81 -10.80
N GLU A 163 0.82 -16.44 -11.65
CA GLU A 163 0.76 -16.84 -13.06
C GLU A 163 1.42 -15.81 -13.98
N GLY A 164 2.07 -16.30 -15.04
CA GLY A 164 2.61 -15.45 -16.11
C GLY A 164 3.72 -14.50 -15.66
N TYR A 165 3.42 -13.20 -15.61
CA TYR A 165 4.40 -12.14 -15.32
C TYR A 165 4.41 -11.69 -13.85
N TYR A 166 3.55 -12.27 -13.00
CA TYR A 166 3.43 -11.88 -11.60
C TYR A 166 4.34 -12.74 -10.73
N TYR A 167 5.35 -12.13 -10.12
CA TYR A 167 6.33 -12.82 -9.27
C TYR A 167 5.93 -12.73 -7.79
N ILE A 168 4.74 -13.23 -7.43
CA ILE A 168 4.11 -12.98 -6.13
C ILE A 168 5.01 -13.40 -4.97
N GLN A 169 5.58 -14.60 -5.01
CA GLN A 169 6.52 -15.07 -3.99
C GLN A 169 7.70 -14.13 -3.80
N GLN A 170 8.26 -13.57 -4.88
CA GLN A 170 9.38 -12.62 -4.77
C GLN A 170 8.91 -11.29 -4.17
N ARG A 171 7.73 -10.80 -4.57
CA ARG A 171 7.12 -9.60 -3.98
C ARG A 171 6.83 -9.77 -2.49
N ALA A 172 6.33 -10.93 -2.08
CA ALA A 172 6.03 -11.23 -0.69
C ALA A 172 7.31 -11.25 0.16
N ASN A 173 8.39 -11.83 -0.38
CA ASN A 173 9.72 -11.76 0.25
C ASN A 173 10.22 -10.31 0.39
N TRP A 174 10.02 -9.46 -0.62
CA TRP A 174 10.40 -8.04 -0.53
C TRP A 174 9.54 -7.26 0.46
N ALA A 175 8.23 -7.49 0.50
CA ALA A 175 7.34 -6.85 1.46
C ALA A 175 7.72 -7.25 2.90
N LYS A 176 7.89 -8.56 3.16
CA LYS A 176 8.38 -9.09 4.44
C LYS A 176 9.73 -8.48 4.82
N GLY A 177 10.66 -8.42 3.88
CA GLY A 177 11.96 -7.79 4.09
C GLY A 177 11.87 -6.30 4.41
N SER A 178 11.03 -5.55 3.70
CA SER A 178 10.81 -4.12 3.95
C SER A 178 10.24 -3.87 5.34
N ILE A 179 9.37 -4.74 5.85
CA ILE A 179 8.78 -4.64 7.20
C ILE A 179 9.79 -5.03 8.28
N LEU A 180 10.55 -6.10 8.06
CA LEU A 180 11.57 -6.58 9.00
C LEU A 180 12.81 -5.67 9.06
N ASN A 181 13.24 -5.11 7.93
CA ASN A 181 14.41 -4.22 7.84
C ASN A 181 14.23 -2.92 8.64
N ILE A 182 13.02 -2.62 9.11
CA ILE A 182 12.70 -1.48 9.96
C ILE A 182 13.12 -1.77 11.41
N PHE A 183 12.94 -3.01 11.85
CA PHE A 183 13.38 -3.49 13.15
C PHE A 183 14.89 -3.72 13.19
N ILE A 184 15.52 -3.91 12.03
CA ILE A 184 16.98 -3.87 11.87
C ILE A 184 17.40 -2.41 11.67
N ASP A 185 17.31 -1.63 12.74
CA ASP A 185 17.82 -0.26 12.81
C ASP A 185 19.19 -0.14 12.09
N ARG A 186 19.33 0.75 11.10
CA ARG A 186 20.64 1.01 10.45
C ARG A 186 21.67 1.61 11.43
N SER A 187 21.23 2.06 12.61
CA SER A 187 22.07 2.47 13.74
C SER A 187 22.36 1.35 14.75
N ASN A 188 21.74 0.16 14.61
CA ASN A 188 22.26 -1.08 15.21
C ASN A 188 23.49 -1.54 14.41
N LEU A 189 24.63 -0.90 14.69
CA LEU A 189 25.95 -1.46 14.38
C LEU A 189 26.03 -2.85 15.00
N LYS A 190 25.93 -3.87 14.14
CA LYS A 190 26.35 -5.28 14.27
C LYS A 190 26.42 -5.87 15.69
N PRO A 191 25.86 -7.07 15.96
CA PRO A 191 26.37 -7.87 17.07
C PRO A 191 27.88 -8.02 16.87
N TRP A 192 28.66 -7.60 17.86
CA TRP A 192 30.09 -7.78 17.89
C TRP A 192 30.40 -9.22 17.51
N ARG A 193 31.25 -9.42 16.49
CA ARG A 193 31.83 -10.73 16.19
C ARG A 193 32.57 -11.17 17.46
N LEU A 194 31.97 -12.08 18.20
CA LEU A 194 32.66 -12.95 19.16
C LEU A 194 33.16 -14.17 18.37
N ASP A 195 34.10 -13.94 17.47
CA ASP A 195 34.90 -15.00 16.85
C ASP A 195 36.31 -14.45 16.68
N ASP A 196 36.94 -14.17 17.82
CA ASP A 196 38.39 -14.14 18.00
C ASP A 196 38.65 -14.53 19.46
N GLN A 197 38.53 -15.84 19.73
CA GLN A 197 39.28 -16.58 20.75
C GLN A 197 38.77 -18.04 20.79
N LEU A 198 39.37 -18.89 19.97
CA LEU A 198 40.07 -20.13 20.37
C LEU A 198 40.80 -20.73 19.16
#